data_AF-M0R3J4-F1
#
_entry.id   AF-M0R3J4-F1
#
_cell.length_a   1.000
_cell.length_b   1.000
_cell.length_c   1.000
_cell.angle_alpha   90.00
_cell.angle_beta   90.00
_cell.angle_gamma   90.00
#
_symmetry.space_group_name_H-M   'P 1'
#
loop_
_entity.id
_entity.type
_entity.pdbx_description
1 polymer ?
#
loop_
_entity_poly.entity_id
_entity_poly.type
_entity_poly.pdbx_seq_one_letter_code
_entity_poly.pdbx_strand_id
1 'polypeptide(L)'
;MWAPRRRMVRVQPPLLGPRSCVVNATTTVLKTQSTISADGYCFTMIEEDDSGTPVVTSGCLGLEGSDFQCRDTPIPHQRRSIECCTERNECNKDLHPTLPPLKDRDFVDGPIHHKALLISVTVCSLLLVLIILFCYFRYKRQEARPRYSIGLEQDETYIPPGESLRDLIEQSQSSGSGSGLPLLVQRTIAKQIQMVKQIGKGRYGEVWMGKWRGEKVAVKVFFTTEEASWFRETEIYQTVLMRHENILGFIAADIKGTGSWTQLYLITDYHENGSLYDYLKSTTLDAKSMLKLAYSSVSGLCHLHTEIFSTQGKPAIAHRDLKSKNILVKKNGTCCIADLGLAVKFISDTNEVDIPPNTRVGTKRYMPPEVLDESLNRTHFQSYIMADMYSFGLILWEIARRCVSGGIVEEYQLPYHDLVPSDPSYEDMREIVCMKKLRPSFPNRWSSDECLRQMGKLMTECWAHNPASRLTALRVKKTLAKMSESQDIKL
;
A
#
# COMPACT_ATOMS: atom_id res chain seq x y z
N MET A 1 21.91 22.95 -13.78
CA MET A 1 21.52 23.68 -15.00
C MET A 1 20.80 22.70 -15.92
N TRP A 2 19.49 22.59 -15.74
CA TRP A 2 18.60 21.63 -16.43
C TRP A 2 17.61 22.46 -17.25
N ALA A 3 17.53 22.25 -18.56
CA ALA A 3 16.56 22.91 -19.44
C ALA A 3 15.24 22.10 -19.50
N PRO A 4 14.06 22.76 -19.54
CA PRO A 4 12.78 22.06 -19.44
C PRO A 4 12.28 21.53 -20.79
N ARG A 5 11.73 20.32 -20.77
CA ARG A 5 11.03 19.66 -21.88
C ARG A 5 9.72 20.40 -22.20
N ARG A 6 9.56 20.84 -23.45
CA ARG A 6 8.27 21.33 -23.99
C ARG A 6 7.29 20.16 -24.14
N ARG A 7 6.10 20.29 -23.55
CA ARG A 7 4.94 19.42 -23.82
C ARG A 7 4.50 19.63 -25.27
N MET A 8 4.46 18.56 -26.07
CA MET A 8 3.73 18.56 -27.35
C MET A 8 2.23 18.63 -27.06
N VAL A 9 1.60 19.70 -27.53
CA VAL A 9 0.15 19.86 -27.59
C VAL A 9 -0.35 18.92 -28.69
N ARG A 10 -1.32 18.04 -28.39
CA ARG A 10 -2.08 17.32 -29.43
C ARG A 10 -2.86 18.34 -30.24
N VAL A 11 -2.47 18.54 -31.49
CA VAL A 11 -3.25 19.28 -32.48
C VAL A 11 -4.44 18.38 -32.87
N GLN A 12 -5.67 18.83 -32.63
CA GLN A 12 -6.87 18.20 -33.21
C GLN A 12 -6.78 18.32 -34.74
N PRO A 13 -7.07 17.25 -35.52
CA PRO A 13 -7.18 17.39 -36.97
C PRO A 13 -8.36 18.33 -37.29
N PRO A 14 -8.25 19.16 -38.35
CA PRO A 14 -9.33 20.07 -38.71
C PRO A 14 -10.61 19.29 -39.00
N LEU A 15 -11.74 19.83 -38.55
CA LEU A 15 -13.08 19.33 -38.87
C LEU A 15 -13.24 19.29 -40.40
N LEU A 16 -13.13 18.08 -40.97
CA LEU A 16 -13.40 17.81 -42.38
C LEU A 16 -14.92 17.91 -42.57
N GLY A 17 -15.39 18.94 -43.26
CA GLY A 17 -16.79 19.03 -43.69
C GLY A 17 -17.13 17.97 -44.75
N PRO A 18 -18.42 17.78 -45.07
CA PRO A 18 -18.87 16.81 -46.07
C PRO A 18 -18.20 17.03 -47.43
N ARG A 19 -17.64 15.96 -48.01
CA ARG A 19 -16.90 15.98 -49.28
C ARG A 19 -17.50 15.02 -50.30
N SER A 20 -17.50 15.45 -51.56
CA SER A 20 -18.02 14.65 -52.68
C SER A 20 -16.90 13.82 -53.31
N CYS A 21 -17.09 12.50 -53.41
CA CYS A 21 -16.15 11.57 -54.06
C CYS A 21 -16.79 10.91 -55.29
N VAL A 22 -15.97 10.57 -56.28
CA VAL A 22 -16.44 9.79 -57.45
C VAL A 22 -16.62 8.34 -57.04
N VAL A 23 -17.77 7.76 -57.39
CA VAL A 23 -18.09 6.35 -57.14
C VAL A 23 -18.32 5.63 -58.46
N ASN A 24 -17.63 4.52 -58.68
CA ASN A 24 -17.88 3.62 -59.79
C ASN A 24 -18.60 2.37 -59.24
N ALA A 25 -19.88 2.20 -59.58
CA ALA A 25 -20.60 0.96 -59.32
C ALA A 25 -20.10 -0.12 -60.28
N THR A 26 -19.40 -1.12 -59.75
CA THR A 26 -18.99 -2.31 -60.51
C THR A 26 -20.20 -3.25 -60.64
N THR A 27 -21.02 -3.03 -61.66
CA THR A 27 -21.74 -4.10 -62.33
C THR A 27 -22.06 -3.65 -63.74
N THR A 28 -21.71 -4.49 -64.71
CA THR A 28 -21.90 -4.31 -66.15
C THR A 28 -23.26 -3.69 -66.47
N VAL A 29 -23.23 -2.64 -67.33
CA VAL A 29 -24.33 -1.86 -67.93
C VAL A 29 -24.57 -0.49 -67.26
N LEU A 30 -24.18 0.55 -68.01
CA LEU A 30 -24.35 2.01 -67.80
C LEU A 30 -23.34 2.71 -66.87
N LYS A 31 -22.31 3.31 -67.50
CA LYS A 31 -21.46 4.37 -66.90
C LYS A 31 -22.30 5.63 -66.65
N THR A 32 -22.75 5.81 -65.43
CA THR A 32 -23.10 7.15 -64.90
C THR A 32 -22.22 7.39 -63.68
N GLN A 33 -21.29 8.34 -63.77
CA GLN A 33 -20.50 8.81 -62.63
C GLN A 33 -21.47 9.42 -61.61
N SER A 34 -21.67 8.72 -60.49
CA SER A 34 -22.45 9.20 -59.35
C SER A 34 -21.50 9.69 -58.27
N THR A 35 -21.72 10.92 -57.80
CA THR A 35 -20.97 11.53 -56.68
C THR A 35 -21.72 11.29 -55.37
N ILE A 36 -21.02 10.77 -54.36
CA ILE A 36 -21.57 10.57 -53.01
C ILE A 36 -20.83 11.47 -52.02
N SER A 37 -21.55 12.07 -51.08
CA SER A 37 -20.99 12.92 -50.04
C SER A 37 -20.82 12.15 -48.72
N ALA A 38 -19.61 12.13 -48.16
CA ALA A 38 -19.39 11.67 -46.79
C ALA A 38 -18.31 12.51 -46.09
N ASP A 39 -18.25 12.43 -44.76
CA ASP A 39 -17.43 13.31 -43.93
C ASP A 39 -15.95 12.85 -43.81
N GLY A 40 -15.49 11.87 -44.61
CA GLY A 40 -14.15 11.28 -44.50
C GLY A 40 -13.28 11.34 -45.76
N TYR A 41 -12.65 10.21 -46.14
CA TYR A 41 -11.63 10.12 -47.20
C TYR A 41 -12.22 9.68 -48.53
N CYS A 42 -11.77 10.23 -49.65
CA CYS A 42 -12.00 9.61 -50.96
C CYS A 42 -10.92 8.56 -51.23
N PHE A 43 -11.27 7.44 -51.86
CA PHE A 43 -10.31 6.39 -52.21
C PHE A 43 -10.46 5.89 -53.64
N THR A 44 -9.37 5.34 -54.16
CA THR A 44 -9.32 4.47 -55.34
C THR A 44 -8.50 3.23 -54.97
N MET A 45 -9.01 2.06 -55.34
CA MET A 45 -8.42 0.76 -55.03
C MET A 45 -8.33 -0.07 -56.30
N ILE A 46 -7.27 -0.86 -56.41
CA ILE A 46 -7.14 -1.91 -57.41
C ILE A 46 -6.96 -3.26 -56.71
N GLU A 47 -7.74 -4.26 -57.10
CA GLU A 47 -7.65 -5.63 -56.59
C GLU A 47 -7.80 -6.63 -57.74
N GLU A 48 -7.14 -7.78 -57.63
CA GLU A 48 -7.41 -8.90 -58.55
C GLU A 48 -8.67 -9.64 -58.09
N ASP A 49 -9.63 -9.80 -59.00
CA ASP A 49 -10.81 -10.64 -58.77
C ASP A 49 -10.46 -12.15 -58.82
N ASP A 50 -11.43 -13.01 -58.53
CA ASP A 50 -11.24 -14.47 -58.53
C ASP A 50 -10.80 -15.03 -59.90
N SER A 51 -10.90 -14.24 -60.98
CA SER A 51 -10.43 -14.58 -62.33
C SER A 51 -9.02 -14.07 -62.64
N GLY A 52 -8.38 -13.36 -61.70
CA GLY A 52 -7.07 -12.74 -61.86
C GLY A 52 -7.11 -11.44 -62.66
N THR A 53 -8.28 -10.85 -62.88
CA THR A 53 -8.43 -9.61 -63.62
C THR A 53 -8.35 -8.41 -62.66
N PRO A 54 -7.57 -7.35 -62.96
CA PRO A 54 -7.54 -6.15 -62.13
C PRO A 54 -8.87 -5.40 -62.21
N VAL A 55 -9.54 -5.25 -61.07
CA VAL A 55 -10.75 -4.47 -60.90
C VAL A 55 -10.41 -3.20 -60.11
N VAL A 56 -10.83 -2.04 -60.65
CA VAL A 56 -10.63 -0.73 -60.02
C VAL A 56 -11.94 -0.24 -59.42
N THR A 57 -11.91 0.07 -58.12
CA THR A 57 -13.06 0.54 -57.35
C THR A 57 -12.74 1.88 -56.71
N SER A 58 -13.66 2.84 -56.80
CA SER A 58 -13.51 4.19 -56.21
C SER A 58 -14.72 4.54 -55.36
N GLY A 59 -14.51 5.24 -54.24
CA GLY A 59 -15.59 5.59 -53.32
C GLY A 59 -15.19 6.55 -52.20
N CYS A 60 -16.02 6.61 -51.15
CA CYS A 60 -15.82 7.42 -49.96
C CYS A 60 -15.82 6.56 -48.69
N LEU A 61 -14.95 6.87 -47.73
CA LEU A 61 -14.84 6.24 -46.41
C LEU A 61 -15.27 7.23 -45.32
N GLY A 62 -15.95 6.75 -44.28
CA GLY A 62 -16.29 7.56 -43.10
C GLY A 62 -15.08 7.90 -42.21
N LEU A 63 -15.22 8.89 -41.33
CA LEU A 63 -14.16 9.33 -40.40
C LEU A 63 -13.77 8.25 -39.37
N GLU A 64 -14.70 7.40 -38.93
CA GLU A 64 -14.40 6.30 -38.01
C GLU A 64 -13.79 5.12 -38.76
N GLY A 65 -12.54 4.76 -38.42
CA GLY A 65 -11.86 3.57 -38.94
C GLY A 65 -11.12 3.73 -40.28
N SER A 66 -11.24 4.88 -40.95
CA SER A 66 -10.59 5.15 -42.25
C SER A 66 -9.07 5.15 -42.21
N ASP A 67 -8.47 5.58 -41.09
CA ASP A 67 -7.01 5.64 -40.92
C ASP A 67 -6.34 4.25 -40.98
N PHE A 68 -7.09 3.19 -40.61
CA PHE A 68 -6.63 1.80 -40.73
C PHE A 68 -6.86 1.23 -42.13
N GLN A 69 -7.92 1.64 -42.82
CA GLN A 69 -8.26 1.19 -44.17
C GLN A 69 -7.35 1.80 -45.24
N CYS A 70 -6.87 3.03 -45.02
CA CYS A 70 -5.93 3.72 -45.92
C CYS A 70 -4.45 3.41 -45.63
N ARG A 71 -4.13 2.64 -44.58
CA ARG A 71 -2.76 2.24 -44.20
C ARG A 71 -2.45 0.78 -44.51
N ASP A 72 -3.03 0.28 -45.60
CA ASP A 72 -3.00 -1.10 -46.12
C ASP A 72 -2.09 -2.08 -45.35
N THR A 73 -2.69 -2.98 -44.57
CA THR A 73 -1.94 -4.09 -43.96
C THR A 73 -1.95 -5.25 -44.96
N PRO A 74 -0.79 -5.72 -45.43
CA PRO A 74 -0.75 -6.75 -46.48
C PRO A 74 -1.39 -8.04 -45.97
N ILE A 75 -2.57 -8.37 -46.50
CA ILE A 75 -3.20 -9.67 -46.30
C ILE A 75 -2.50 -10.66 -47.25
N PRO A 76 -1.89 -11.75 -46.75
CA PRO A 76 -0.94 -12.58 -47.49
C PRO A 76 -1.50 -13.34 -48.71
N HIS A 77 -2.77 -13.19 -49.05
CA HIS A 77 -3.45 -13.98 -50.09
C HIS A 77 -4.21 -13.17 -51.15
N GLN A 78 -4.14 -11.83 -51.13
CA GLN A 78 -4.85 -11.00 -52.13
C GLN A 78 -3.97 -9.85 -52.61
N ARG A 79 -3.71 -9.76 -53.92
CA ARG A 79 -2.99 -8.62 -54.53
C ARG A 79 -3.95 -7.44 -54.62
N ARG A 80 -3.83 -6.55 -53.66
CA ARG A 80 -4.65 -5.34 -53.53
C ARG A 80 -3.76 -4.15 -53.18
N SER A 81 -4.15 -2.98 -53.65
CA SER A 81 -3.55 -1.69 -53.28
C SER A 81 -4.65 -0.62 -53.21
N ILE A 82 -4.67 0.15 -52.13
CA ILE A 82 -5.61 1.27 -51.92
C ILE A 82 -4.84 2.57 -51.70
N GLU A 83 -5.27 3.63 -52.38
CA GLU A 83 -4.82 5.00 -52.14
C GLU A 83 -6.01 5.88 -51.72
N CYS A 84 -5.75 6.79 -50.77
CA CYS A 84 -6.75 7.70 -50.21
C CYS A 84 -6.29 9.15 -50.27
N CYS A 85 -7.24 10.08 -50.44
CA CYS A 85 -6.98 11.52 -50.49
C CYS A 85 -8.05 12.33 -49.73
N THR A 86 -7.67 13.53 -49.29
CA THR A 86 -8.54 14.48 -48.57
C THR A 86 -8.37 15.92 -49.03
N GLU A 87 -7.70 16.16 -50.17
CA GLU A 87 -7.29 17.51 -50.53
C GLU A 87 -8.46 18.35 -51.06
N ARG A 88 -9.25 17.81 -51.99
CA ARG A 88 -10.37 18.50 -52.66
C ARG A 88 -11.54 17.55 -52.94
N ASN A 89 -12.70 18.11 -53.30
CA ASN A 89 -13.80 17.30 -53.83
C ASN A 89 -13.34 16.56 -55.09
N GLU A 90 -13.77 15.30 -55.23
CA GLU A 90 -13.39 14.39 -56.31
C GLU A 90 -11.88 14.16 -56.45
N CYS A 91 -11.09 14.33 -55.37
CA CYS A 91 -9.63 14.13 -55.42
C CYS A 91 -9.22 12.71 -55.86
N ASN A 92 -10.10 11.73 -55.72
CA ASN A 92 -9.83 10.36 -56.13
C ASN A 92 -9.81 10.14 -57.65
N LYS A 93 -10.15 11.16 -58.46
CA LYS A 93 -9.95 11.15 -59.92
C LYS A 93 -8.48 11.06 -60.32
N ASP A 94 -7.60 11.62 -59.49
CA ASP A 94 -6.16 11.71 -59.75
C ASP A 94 -5.36 10.55 -59.14
N LEU A 95 -6.04 9.62 -58.44
CA LEU A 95 -5.42 8.45 -57.82
C LEU A 95 -5.34 7.29 -58.81
N HIS A 96 -4.14 6.74 -58.96
CA HIS A 96 -3.85 5.65 -59.90
C HIS A 96 -3.01 4.56 -59.21
N PRO A 97 -3.58 3.83 -58.23
CA PRO A 97 -2.86 2.74 -57.58
C PRO A 97 -2.54 1.64 -58.60
N THR A 98 -1.37 1.03 -58.45
CA THR A 98 -0.93 -0.11 -59.28
C THR A 98 -0.85 -1.38 -58.45
N LEU A 99 -1.12 -2.53 -59.07
CA LEU A 99 -0.98 -3.83 -58.40
C LEU A 99 0.49 -4.07 -58.03
N PRO A 100 0.79 -4.50 -56.79
CA PRO A 100 2.16 -4.81 -56.39
C PRO A 100 2.73 -5.95 -57.26
N PRO A 101 4.03 -5.95 -57.57
CA PRO A 101 4.63 -6.95 -58.47
C PRO A 101 4.44 -8.38 -57.94
N LEU A 102 4.24 -9.34 -58.85
CA LEU A 102 4.22 -10.76 -58.51
C LEU A 102 5.57 -11.12 -57.89
N LYS A 103 5.56 -11.56 -56.63
CA LYS A 103 6.76 -12.17 -56.04
C LYS A 103 6.91 -13.55 -56.65
N ASP A 104 7.74 -13.66 -57.70
CA ASP A 104 8.17 -14.95 -58.21
C ASP A 104 8.82 -15.73 -57.06
N ARG A 105 8.29 -16.93 -56.84
CA ARG A 105 8.66 -17.82 -55.75
C ARG A 105 9.88 -18.68 -56.09
N ASP A 106 10.77 -18.17 -56.94
CA ASP A 106 11.95 -18.87 -57.42
C ASP A 106 13.20 -18.01 -57.23
N PHE A 107 13.71 -17.90 -55.99
CA PHE A 107 15.16 -17.87 -55.75
C PHE A 107 15.49 -18.05 -54.25
N VAL A 108 15.98 -19.25 -53.93
CA VAL A 108 16.78 -19.65 -52.74
C VAL A 108 16.03 -19.77 -51.40
N ASP A 109 15.28 -20.86 -51.24
CA ASP A 109 15.01 -21.44 -49.91
C ASP A 109 15.95 -22.63 -49.62
N GLY A 110 16.91 -22.40 -48.71
CA GLY A 110 17.94 -23.33 -48.22
C GLY A 110 19.36 -22.89 -48.63
N PRO A 111 20.34 -22.66 -47.72
CA PRO A 111 20.61 -23.30 -46.42
C PRO A 111 20.93 -22.29 -45.29
N ILE A 112 20.26 -21.13 -45.24
CA ILE A 112 20.56 -20.07 -44.25
C ILE A 112 19.69 -20.23 -42.99
N HIS A 113 18.40 -20.53 -43.13
CA HIS A 113 17.50 -20.72 -41.99
C HIS A 113 17.88 -21.91 -41.11
N HIS A 114 18.27 -23.05 -41.71
CA HIS A 114 18.77 -24.20 -40.96
C HIS A 114 20.07 -23.88 -40.22
N LYS A 115 20.98 -23.11 -40.83
CA LYS A 115 22.22 -22.68 -40.16
C LYS A 115 21.97 -21.67 -39.05
N ALA A 116 21.05 -20.72 -39.25
CA ALA A 116 20.65 -19.77 -38.21
C ALA A 116 19.93 -20.47 -37.04
N LEU A 117 19.08 -21.45 -37.32
CA LEU A 117 18.42 -22.26 -36.29
C LEU A 117 19.46 -23.07 -35.49
N LEU A 118 20.42 -23.72 -36.17
CA LEU A 118 21.50 -24.46 -35.51
C LEU A 118 22.39 -23.55 -34.64
N ILE A 119 22.70 -22.35 -35.11
CA ILE A 119 23.45 -21.35 -34.32
C ILE A 119 22.62 -20.88 -33.11
N SER A 120 21.33 -20.59 -33.30
CA SER A 120 20.46 -20.18 -32.20
C SER A 120 20.32 -21.26 -31.14
N VAL A 121 20.09 -22.51 -31.55
CA VAL A 121 19.95 -23.64 -30.63
C VAL A 121 21.26 -23.88 -29.88
N THR A 122 22.41 -23.85 -30.56
CA THR A 122 23.72 -24.03 -29.89
C THR A 122 24.02 -22.90 -28.91
N VAL A 123 23.72 -21.65 -29.23
CA VAL A 123 23.88 -20.51 -28.31
C VAL A 123 22.93 -20.65 -27.11
N CYS A 124 21.67 -20.99 -27.32
CA CYS A 124 20.70 -21.21 -26.24
C CYS A 124 21.10 -22.38 -25.34
N SER A 125 21.59 -23.49 -25.91
CA SER A 125 22.09 -24.64 -25.15
C SER A 125 23.33 -24.30 -24.34
N LEU A 126 24.27 -23.53 -24.90
CA LEU A 126 25.46 -23.06 -24.17
C LEU A 126 25.08 -22.13 -23.01
N LEU A 127 24.15 -21.19 -23.23
CA LEU A 127 23.63 -20.33 -22.17
C LEU A 127 22.93 -21.14 -21.07
N LEU A 128 22.15 -22.16 -21.45
CA LEU A 128 21.46 -23.02 -20.49
C LEU A 128 22.45 -23.86 -19.67
N VAL A 129 23.52 -24.38 -20.30
CA VAL A 129 24.62 -25.06 -19.59
C VAL A 129 25.36 -24.09 -18.67
N LEU A 130 25.62 -22.85 -19.10
CA LEU A 130 26.25 -21.84 -18.23
C LEU A 130 25.35 -21.47 -17.04
N ILE A 131 24.03 -21.39 -17.23
CA ILE A 131 23.06 -21.19 -16.14
C ILE A 131 23.06 -22.39 -15.19
N ILE A 132 23.04 -23.62 -15.72
CA ILE A 132 23.10 -24.84 -14.90
C ILE A 132 24.42 -24.90 -14.13
N LEU A 133 25.55 -24.60 -14.76
CA LEU A 133 26.86 -24.53 -14.11
C LEU A 133 26.88 -23.41 -13.06
N PHE A 134 26.32 -22.24 -13.35
CA PHE A 134 26.19 -21.15 -12.37
C PHE A 134 25.34 -21.59 -11.18
N CYS A 135 24.18 -22.22 -11.41
CA CYS A 135 23.32 -22.77 -10.37
C CYS A 135 24.02 -23.88 -9.59
N TYR A 136 24.75 -24.79 -10.25
CA TYR A 136 25.54 -25.84 -9.63
C TYR A 136 26.70 -25.27 -8.82
N PHE A 137 27.42 -24.27 -9.31
CA PHE A 137 28.46 -23.58 -8.56
C PHE A 137 27.86 -22.77 -7.42
N ARG A 138 26.67 -22.18 -7.55
CA ARG A 138 25.96 -21.54 -6.43
C ARG A 138 25.55 -22.57 -5.38
N TYR A 139 25.00 -23.70 -5.80
CA TYR A 139 24.61 -24.83 -4.94
C TYR A 139 25.83 -25.42 -4.23
N LYS A 140 26.88 -25.78 -4.97
CA LYS A 140 28.14 -26.28 -4.43
C LYS A 140 28.87 -25.25 -3.58
N ARG A 141 28.77 -23.94 -3.87
CA ARG A 141 29.27 -22.86 -2.99
C ARG A 141 28.40 -22.70 -1.74
N GLN A 142 27.13 -23.10 -1.79
CA GLN A 142 26.24 -23.17 -0.63
C GLN A 142 26.56 -24.40 0.24
N GLU A 143 26.99 -25.50 -0.37
CA GLU A 143 27.40 -26.75 0.28
C GLU A 143 28.86 -26.74 0.79
N ALA A 144 29.76 -26.07 0.06
CA ALA A 144 31.17 -25.83 0.40
C ALA A 144 31.39 -24.54 1.21
N ARG A 145 30.31 -23.81 1.56
CA ARG A 145 30.37 -23.01 2.78
C ARG A 145 30.57 -24.01 3.89
N PRO A 146 31.67 -23.93 4.66
CA PRO A 146 31.79 -24.76 5.83
C PRO A 146 30.51 -24.56 6.64
N ARG A 147 29.88 -25.65 7.07
CA ARG A 147 29.16 -25.61 8.34
C ARG A 147 30.19 -25.12 9.33
N TYR A 148 30.25 -23.80 9.52
CA TYR A 148 30.99 -23.22 10.60
C TYR A 148 30.12 -23.54 11.82
N SER A 149 30.26 -24.78 12.29
CA SER A 149 30.18 -25.08 13.70
C SER A 149 31.17 -24.11 14.34
N ILE A 150 30.66 -22.99 14.84
CA ILE A 150 31.31 -22.33 15.96
C ILE A 150 31.21 -23.36 17.08
N GLY A 151 32.23 -24.20 17.14
CA GLY A 151 32.66 -24.79 18.39
C GLY A 151 32.84 -23.63 19.38
N LEU A 152 32.40 -23.90 20.60
CA LEU A 152 32.65 -23.11 21.78
C LEU A 152 34.09 -22.55 21.79
N GLU A 153 34.24 -21.31 21.37
CA GLU A 153 35.27 -20.45 21.93
C GLU A 153 34.52 -19.36 22.71
N GLN A 154 34.56 -19.62 24.00
CA GLN A 154 34.01 -18.88 25.10
C GLN A 154 34.76 -17.54 25.20
N ASP A 155 34.36 -16.57 24.39
CA ASP A 155 34.78 -15.18 24.58
C ASP A 155 33.81 -14.51 25.57
N GLU A 156 34.20 -14.60 26.84
CA GLU A 156 33.67 -13.90 28.00
C GLU A 156 33.16 -12.50 27.66
N THR A 157 31.82 -12.33 27.63
CA THR A 157 31.18 -11.01 27.63
C THR A 157 30.07 -10.94 28.69
N TYR A 158 30.54 -10.81 29.93
CA TYR A 158 30.03 -9.96 31.01
C TYR A 158 28.51 -9.75 31.07
N ILE A 159 27.77 -10.75 31.55
CA ILE A 159 26.50 -10.58 32.25
C ILE A 159 26.47 -11.58 33.41
N PRO A 160 26.22 -11.15 34.66
CA PRO A 160 26.07 -12.07 35.76
C PRO A 160 24.88 -13.02 35.50
N PRO A 161 24.99 -14.31 35.85
CA PRO A 161 23.88 -15.26 35.72
C PRO A 161 22.64 -14.73 36.47
N GLY A 162 21.55 -14.44 35.76
CA GLY A 162 20.27 -14.06 36.38
C GLY A 162 19.61 -12.77 35.89
N GLU A 163 20.24 -11.97 35.01
CA GLU A 163 19.59 -10.74 34.50
C GLU A 163 18.66 -11.00 33.31
N SER A 164 17.41 -10.56 33.43
CA SER A 164 16.42 -10.60 32.35
C SER A 164 16.58 -9.42 31.38
N LEU A 165 16.02 -9.54 30.18
CA LEU A 165 15.94 -8.46 29.20
C LEU A 165 15.27 -7.19 29.77
N ARG A 166 14.29 -7.37 30.66
CA ARG A 166 13.62 -6.24 31.32
C ARG A 166 14.58 -5.51 32.24
N ASP A 167 15.38 -6.24 33.02
CA ASP A 167 16.34 -5.67 33.96
C ASP A 167 17.38 -4.82 33.23
N LEU A 168 17.91 -5.31 32.10
CA LEU A 168 18.85 -4.56 31.26
C LEU A 168 18.25 -3.25 30.72
N ILE A 169 16.98 -3.28 30.30
CA ILE A 169 16.27 -2.09 29.82
C ILE A 169 16.04 -1.10 30.97
N GLU A 170 15.60 -1.58 32.14
CA GLU A 170 15.36 -0.74 33.32
C GLU A 170 16.65 -0.08 33.85
N GLN A 171 17.74 -0.84 33.94
CA GLN A 171 19.05 -0.31 34.34
C GLN A 171 19.54 0.79 33.38
N SER A 172 19.42 0.57 32.07
CA SER A 172 19.86 1.55 31.06
C SER A 172 19.01 2.83 31.02
N GLN A 173 17.72 2.74 31.39
CA GLN A 173 16.81 3.87 31.40
C GLN A 173 16.97 4.77 32.62
N SER A 174 17.52 4.26 33.72
CA SER A 174 17.88 5.07 34.89
C SER A 174 18.92 6.16 34.55
N SER A 175 19.70 5.97 33.47
CA SER A 175 20.67 6.96 32.97
C SER A 175 20.06 8.11 32.14
N GLY A 176 18.75 8.09 31.86
CA GLY A 176 17.95 9.28 31.54
C GLY A 176 18.01 9.89 30.12
N SER A 177 18.65 9.24 29.12
CA SER A 177 18.87 9.87 27.79
C SER A 177 17.98 9.37 26.63
N GLY A 178 17.06 8.41 26.85
CA GLY A 178 16.16 7.91 25.79
C GLY A 178 15.47 6.58 26.12
N SER A 179 14.49 6.18 25.31
CA SER A 179 13.83 4.86 25.42
C SER A 179 14.66 3.77 24.72
N GLY A 180 14.77 2.58 25.31
CA GLY A 180 15.55 1.44 24.80
C GLY A 180 16.95 1.31 25.43
N LEU A 181 17.79 0.44 24.85
CA LEU A 181 19.15 0.18 25.35
C LEU A 181 20.16 1.28 24.92
N PRO A 182 21.34 1.41 25.55
CA PRO A 182 22.35 2.39 25.14
C PRO A 182 22.89 2.10 23.73
N LEU A 183 23.27 3.14 22.97
CA LEU A 183 23.68 3.04 21.56
C LEU A 183 24.77 1.99 21.28
N LEU A 184 25.76 1.84 22.17
CA LEU A 184 26.82 0.84 22.02
C LEU A 184 26.31 -0.59 22.15
N VAL A 185 25.31 -0.80 23.02
CA VAL A 185 24.66 -2.11 23.16
C VAL A 185 23.79 -2.37 21.92
N GLN A 186 23.02 -1.38 21.45
CA GLN A 186 22.13 -1.52 20.29
C GLN A 186 22.86 -2.03 19.03
N ARG A 187 24.07 -1.54 18.73
CA ARG A 187 24.86 -1.85 17.52
C ARG A 187 25.43 -3.27 17.43
N THR A 188 25.12 -4.14 18.40
CA THR A 188 25.57 -5.54 18.41
C THR A 188 24.42 -6.54 18.42
N ILE A 189 23.17 -6.08 18.59
CA ILE A 189 22.03 -6.93 18.86
C ILE A 189 21.61 -7.71 17.61
N ALA A 190 21.60 -7.10 16.43
CA ALA A 190 21.16 -7.78 15.22
C ALA A 190 22.05 -8.98 14.83
N LYS A 191 23.33 -8.98 15.26
CA LYS A 191 24.24 -10.12 15.09
C LYS A 191 23.87 -11.29 16.00
N GLN A 192 23.32 -11.01 17.18
CA GLN A 192 22.96 -12.00 18.20
C GLN A 192 21.52 -12.53 18.06
N ILE A 193 20.65 -11.81 17.33
CA ILE A 193 19.27 -12.24 17.10
C ILE A 193 19.21 -13.44 16.14
N GLN A 194 18.54 -14.48 16.59
CA GLN A 194 18.09 -15.58 15.74
C GLN A 194 16.68 -15.29 15.22
N MET A 195 16.53 -15.11 13.91
CA MET A 195 15.22 -14.98 13.26
C MET A 195 14.52 -16.35 13.25
N VAL A 196 13.27 -16.43 13.71
CA VAL A 196 12.57 -17.71 13.87
C VAL A 196 11.43 -17.88 12.87
N LYS A 197 10.46 -16.96 12.86
CA LYS A 197 9.31 -17.02 11.93
C LYS A 197 8.87 -15.63 11.51
N GLN A 198 8.45 -15.48 10.25
CA GLN A 198 7.75 -14.28 9.82
C GLN A 198 6.37 -14.26 10.49
N ILE A 199 6.03 -13.14 11.14
CA ILE A 199 4.74 -12.94 11.84
C ILE A 199 3.86 -11.89 11.17
N GLY A 200 4.41 -11.10 10.25
CA GLY A 200 3.63 -10.14 9.51
C GLY A 200 4.40 -9.53 8.34
N LYS A 201 3.66 -8.84 7.49
CA LYS A 201 4.19 -7.98 6.43
C LYS A 201 3.52 -6.62 6.56
N GLY A 202 4.32 -5.61 6.87
CA GLY A 202 3.88 -4.22 6.99
C GLY A 202 4.05 -3.47 5.67
N ARG A 203 3.78 -2.16 5.72
CA ARG A 203 3.90 -1.27 4.55
C ARG A 203 5.34 -1.18 4.01
N TYR A 204 6.33 -1.15 4.91
CA TYR A 204 7.72 -0.82 4.59
C TYR A 204 8.67 -2.02 4.75
N GLY A 205 8.16 -3.18 5.16
CA GLY A 205 9.02 -4.29 5.54
C GLY A 205 8.28 -5.47 6.13
N GLU A 206 9.05 -6.47 6.53
CA GLU A 206 8.54 -7.70 7.14
C GLU A 206 8.74 -7.66 8.65
N VAL A 207 7.81 -8.27 9.39
CA VAL A 207 7.93 -8.42 10.83
C VAL A 207 8.19 -9.88 11.13
N TRP A 208 9.23 -10.15 11.90
CA TRP A 208 9.66 -11.48 12.30
C TRP A 208 9.62 -11.62 13.81
N MET A 209 9.25 -12.79 14.30
CA MET A 209 9.60 -13.20 15.66
C MET A 209 11.03 -13.72 15.65
N GLY A 210 11.86 -13.12 16.48
CA GLY A 210 13.23 -13.54 16.75
C GLY A 210 13.41 -13.99 18.19
N LYS A 211 14.56 -14.60 18.46
CA LYS A 211 15.04 -14.88 19.81
C LYS A 211 16.32 -14.10 20.06
N TRP A 212 16.35 -13.37 21.17
CA TRP A 212 17.55 -12.72 21.69
C TRP A 212 17.77 -13.17 23.13
N ARG A 213 18.89 -13.84 23.40
CA ARG A 213 19.22 -14.39 24.74
C ARG A 213 18.11 -15.27 25.34
N GLY A 214 17.46 -16.08 24.49
CA GLY A 214 16.34 -16.95 24.90
C GLY A 214 14.97 -16.27 24.93
N GLU A 215 14.91 -14.95 25.02
CA GLU A 215 13.67 -14.17 25.03
C GLU A 215 13.13 -13.92 23.62
N LYS A 216 11.79 -13.92 23.49
CA LYS A 216 11.12 -13.63 22.20
C LYS A 216 11.07 -12.13 21.98
N VAL A 217 11.51 -11.69 20.79
CA VAL A 217 11.46 -10.29 20.33
C VAL A 217 10.76 -10.21 18.98
N ALA A 218 10.17 -9.06 18.68
CA ALA A 218 9.67 -8.74 17.35
C ALA A 218 10.71 -7.89 16.61
N VAL A 219 10.98 -8.23 15.35
CA VAL A 219 12.00 -7.58 14.52
C VAL A 219 11.33 -7.15 13.22
N LYS A 220 11.13 -5.84 13.07
CA LYS A 220 10.69 -5.24 11.81
C LYS A 220 11.92 -4.97 10.95
N VAL A 221 11.98 -5.64 9.80
CA VAL A 221 13.09 -5.60 8.86
C VAL A 221 12.71 -4.73 7.68
N PHE A 222 13.45 -3.63 7.49
CA PHE A 222 13.29 -2.72 6.38
C PHE A 222 14.34 -2.96 5.31
N PHE A 223 13.95 -2.74 4.05
CA PHE A 223 14.90 -2.62 2.95
C PHE A 223 15.62 -1.28 3.01
N THR A 224 16.83 -1.19 2.44
CA THR A 224 17.59 0.07 2.38
C THR A 224 16.87 1.19 1.64
N THR A 225 15.98 0.84 0.70
CA THR A 225 15.11 1.81 0.01
C THR A 225 14.12 2.50 0.95
N GLU A 226 13.86 1.92 2.12
CA GLU A 226 12.92 2.39 3.14
C GLU A 226 13.65 2.98 4.37
N GLU A 227 14.91 3.42 4.21
CA GLU A 227 15.73 3.97 5.29
C GLU A 227 15.06 5.16 5.99
N ALA A 228 14.43 6.07 5.23
CA ALA A 228 13.70 7.20 5.80
C ALA A 228 12.53 6.76 6.70
N SER A 229 11.84 5.68 6.33
CA SER A 229 10.75 5.09 7.11
C SER A 229 11.28 4.46 8.40
N TRP A 230 12.39 3.71 8.32
CA TRP A 230 13.07 3.11 9.49
C TRP A 230 13.60 4.17 10.45
N PHE A 231 14.24 5.21 9.92
CA PHE A 231 14.80 6.31 10.70
C PHE A 231 13.70 7.06 11.45
N ARG A 232 12.63 7.45 10.76
CA ARG A 232 11.48 8.11 11.37
C ARG A 232 10.88 7.26 12.49
N GLU A 233 10.56 6.00 12.23
CA GLU A 233 9.94 5.15 13.24
C GLU A 233 10.85 4.94 14.46
N THR A 234 12.15 4.75 14.25
CA THR A 234 13.15 4.65 15.31
C THR A 234 13.22 5.94 16.14
N GLU A 235 13.26 7.10 15.48
CA GLU A 235 13.32 8.41 16.12
C GLU A 235 12.06 8.72 16.97
N ILE A 236 10.88 8.28 16.51
CA ILE A 236 9.66 8.38 17.32
C ILE A 236 9.78 7.49 18.56
N TYR A 237 10.16 6.21 18.41
CA TYR A 237 10.30 5.28 19.52
C TYR A 237 11.34 5.69 20.55
N GLN A 238 12.45 6.32 20.12
CA GLN A 238 13.53 6.79 20.99
C GLN A 238 13.22 8.11 21.71
N THR A 239 12.07 8.75 21.42
CA THR A 239 11.65 9.99 22.08
C THR A 239 11.72 9.87 23.60
N VAL A 240 12.14 10.94 24.27
CA VAL A 240 12.27 10.99 25.73
C VAL A 240 10.89 10.85 26.38
N LEU A 241 10.81 10.08 27.48
CA LEU A 241 9.56 9.73 28.18
C LEU A 241 8.49 9.07 27.29
N MET A 242 8.89 8.47 26.15
CA MET A 242 7.97 7.79 25.24
C MET A 242 7.47 6.44 25.78
N ARG A 243 8.32 5.72 26.53
CA ARG A 243 7.98 4.42 27.09
C ARG A 243 6.79 4.52 28.05
N HIS A 244 5.79 3.69 27.81
CA HIS A 244 4.56 3.62 28.60
C HIS A 244 3.99 2.20 28.49
N GLU A 245 3.26 1.72 29.49
CA GLU A 245 2.75 0.35 29.51
C GLU A 245 1.81 0.02 28.34
N ASN A 246 1.19 1.03 27.73
CA ASN A 246 0.31 0.87 26.56
C ASN A 246 0.91 1.41 25.26
N ILE A 247 2.23 1.57 25.20
CA ILE A 247 3.01 1.79 23.96
C ILE A 247 3.95 0.59 23.79
N LEU A 248 4.12 0.12 22.56
CA LEU A 248 4.98 -1.02 22.28
C LEU A 248 6.41 -0.74 22.77
N GLY A 249 6.97 -1.67 23.55
CA GLY A 249 8.29 -1.54 24.12
C GLY A 249 9.36 -1.60 23.04
N PHE A 250 9.98 -0.45 22.75
CA PHE A 250 11.19 -0.38 21.94
C PHE A 250 12.38 -0.94 22.72
N ILE A 251 13.20 -1.74 22.03
CA ILE A 251 14.43 -2.33 22.59
C ILE A 251 15.64 -1.69 21.93
N ALA A 252 15.72 -1.74 20.60
CA ALA A 252 16.87 -1.25 19.85
C ALA A 252 16.55 -1.04 18.36
N ALA A 253 17.39 -0.27 17.68
CA ALA A 253 17.48 -0.25 16.23
C ALA A 253 18.92 -0.57 15.82
N ASP A 254 19.10 -1.40 14.80
CA ASP A 254 20.43 -1.89 14.41
C ASP A 254 20.48 -2.21 12.91
N ILE A 255 21.68 -2.31 12.36
CA ILE A 255 21.93 -2.52 10.93
C ILE A 255 22.70 -3.83 10.74
N LYS A 256 22.13 -4.75 9.96
CA LYS A 256 22.74 -6.06 9.67
C LYS A 256 23.14 -6.16 8.20
N GLY A 257 24.44 -6.29 7.95
CA GLY A 257 24.94 -6.70 6.64
C GLY A 257 24.81 -8.21 6.46
N THR A 258 24.18 -8.65 5.37
CA THR A 258 24.11 -10.09 4.98
C THR A 258 25.16 -10.46 3.92
N GLY A 259 26.09 -9.54 3.64
CA GLY A 259 27.12 -9.63 2.59
C GLY A 259 26.61 -9.19 1.22
N SER A 260 25.37 -9.50 0.85
CA SER A 260 24.77 -9.12 -0.46
C SER A 260 23.82 -7.93 -0.39
N TRP A 261 23.27 -7.64 0.80
CA TRP A 261 22.45 -6.44 1.04
C TRP A 261 22.44 -6.11 2.54
N THR A 262 22.13 -4.86 2.83
CA THR A 262 21.97 -4.33 4.19
C THR A 262 20.51 -4.43 4.61
N GLN A 263 20.25 -4.81 5.86
CA GLN A 263 18.94 -4.82 6.46
C GLN A 263 18.91 -3.89 7.66
N LEU A 264 17.87 -3.07 7.77
CA LEU A 264 17.67 -2.17 8.90
C LEU A 264 16.64 -2.81 9.84
N TYR A 265 17.03 -3.05 11.09
CA TYR A 265 16.20 -3.71 12.09
C TYR A 265 15.64 -2.68 13.08
N LEU A 266 14.36 -2.81 13.38
CA LEU A 266 13.70 -2.19 14.51
C LEU A 266 13.21 -3.32 15.43
N ILE A 267 13.74 -3.38 16.65
CA ILE A 267 13.56 -4.49 17.59
C ILE A 267 12.68 -4.02 18.75
N THR A 268 11.61 -4.77 19.00
CA THR A 268 10.59 -4.47 20.00
C THR A 268 10.19 -5.71 20.79
N ASP A 269 9.43 -5.50 21.87
CA ASP A 269 8.79 -6.58 22.63
C ASP A 269 7.91 -7.44 21.70
N TYR A 270 7.98 -8.76 21.88
CA TYR A 270 7.06 -9.68 21.21
C TYR A 270 5.79 -9.89 22.06
N HIS A 271 4.62 -9.82 21.41
CA HIS A 271 3.34 -10.13 22.05
C HIS A 271 2.64 -11.28 21.33
N GLU A 272 2.42 -12.37 22.06
CA GLU A 272 1.99 -13.66 21.49
C GLU A 272 0.53 -13.67 21.01
N ASN A 273 -0.33 -12.84 21.59
CA ASN A 273 -1.73 -12.69 21.16
C ASN A 273 -1.85 -11.88 19.86
N GLY A 274 -0.74 -11.36 19.32
CA GLY A 274 -0.73 -10.63 18.06
C GLY A 274 -1.46 -9.30 18.13
N SER A 275 -2.02 -8.89 16.99
CA SER A 275 -2.77 -7.64 16.91
C SER A 275 -4.18 -7.78 17.49
N LEU A 276 -4.78 -6.66 17.88
CA LEU A 276 -6.18 -6.59 18.32
C LEU A 276 -7.11 -7.11 17.21
N TYR A 277 -6.77 -6.88 15.93
CA TYR A 277 -7.46 -7.49 14.79
C TYR A 277 -7.47 -9.03 14.87
N ASP A 278 -6.32 -9.66 15.11
CA ASP A 278 -6.22 -11.12 15.19
C ASP A 278 -6.91 -11.68 16.45
N TYR A 279 -6.78 -10.95 17.56
CA TYR A 279 -7.39 -11.29 18.85
C TYR A 279 -8.92 -11.28 18.77
N LEU A 280 -9.51 -10.23 18.20
CA LEU A 280 -10.97 -10.09 18.07
C LEU A 280 -11.59 -11.09 17.09
N LYS A 281 -10.83 -11.58 16.10
CA LYS A 281 -11.26 -12.66 15.20
C LYS A 281 -11.35 -14.02 15.89
N SER A 282 -10.47 -14.27 16.85
CA SER A 282 -10.34 -15.58 17.50
C SER A 282 -11.06 -15.66 18.84
N THR A 283 -11.43 -14.52 19.43
CA THR A 283 -11.91 -14.44 20.81
C THR A 283 -13.19 -13.61 20.91
N THR A 284 -14.12 -14.04 21.77
CA THR A 284 -15.25 -13.23 22.26
C THR A 284 -14.91 -12.65 23.63
N LEU A 285 -15.50 -11.50 23.96
CA LEU A 285 -15.20 -10.74 25.16
C LEU A 285 -16.40 -10.74 26.11
N ASP A 286 -16.13 -10.68 27.41
CA ASP A 286 -17.08 -10.16 28.39
C ASP A 286 -16.89 -8.64 28.54
N ALA A 287 -17.78 -7.99 29.30
CA ALA A 287 -17.73 -6.54 29.53
C ALA A 287 -16.38 -6.11 30.14
N LYS A 288 -15.84 -6.93 31.05
CA LYS A 288 -14.53 -6.68 31.68
C LYS A 288 -13.39 -6.65 30.67
N SER A 289 -13.29 -7.66 29.82
CA SER A 289 -12.24 -7.72 28.80
C SER A 289 -12.42 -6.62 27.74
N MET A 290 -13.67 -6.33 27.35
CA MET A 290 -13.99 -5.20 26.46
C MET A 290 -13.46 -3.87 27.02
N LEU A 291 -13.81 -3.55 28.27
CA LEU A 291 -13.37 -2.33 28.93
C LEU A 291 -11.84 -2.30 29.13
N LYS A 292 -11.22 -3.43 29.47
CA LYS A 292 -9.77 -3.52 29.63
C LYS A 292 -9.02 -3.23 28.33
N LEU A 293 -9.44 -3.83 27.21
CA LEU A 293 -8.85 -3.58 25.89
C LEU A 293 -9.05 -2.12 25.46
N ALA A 294 -10.26 -1.57 25.63
CA ALA A 294 -10.56 -0.18 25.27
C ALA A 294 -9.77 0.82 26.14
N TYR A 295 -9.76 0.62 27.47
CA TYR A 295 -9.11 1.50 28.43
C TYR A 295 -7.59 1.54 28.26
N SER A 296 -6.96 0.38 28.11
CA SER A 296 -5.51 0.30 27.88
C SER A 296 -5.11 0.91 26.54
N SER A 297 -5.88 0.65 25.47
CA SER A 297 -5.63 1.25 24.16
C SER A 297 -5.71 2.79 24.21
N VAL A 298 -6.75 3.36 24.83
CA VAL A 298 -6.87 4.82 24.95
C VAL A 298 -5.86 5.40 25.93
N SER A 299 -5.41 4.64 26.93
CA SER A 299 -4.35 5.09 27.84
C SER A 299 -3.03 5.29 27.10
N GLY A 300 -2.69 4.39 26.16
CA GLY A 300 -1.57 4.58 25.25
C GLY A 300 -1.76 5.80 24.35
N LEU A 301 -2.96 5.97 23.77
CA LEU A 301 -3.23 7.10 22.89
C LEU A 301 -3.17 8.44 23.62
N CYS A 302 -3.71 8.49 24.84
CA CYS A 302 -3.63 9.66 25.70
C CYS A 302 -2.17 10.02 26.00
N HIS A 303 -1.32 9.03 26.31
CA HIS A 303 0.11 9.24 26.51
C HIS A 303 0.80 9.83 25.26
N LEU A 304 0.50 9.31 24.06
CA LEU A 304 1.02 9.89 22.81
C LEU A 304 0.61 11.37 22.67
N HIS A 305 -0.68 11.64 22.84
CA HIS A 305 -1.27 12.96 22.65
C HIS A 305 -0.85 14.00 23.69
N THR A 306 -0.34 13.57 24.85
CA THR A 306 -0.01 14.46 25.96
C THR A 306 1.44 14.92 25.88
N GLU A 307 1.65 16.23 25.87
CA GLU A 307 2.96 16.84 26.07
C GLU A 307 3.36 16.73 27.54
N ILE A 308 4.62 16.37 27.80
CA ILE A 308 5.16 16.25 29.16
C ILE A 308 6.32 17.23 29.30
N PHE A 309 6.15 18.26 30.12
CA PHE A 309 7.20 19.23 30.40
C PHE A 309 8.24 18.67 31.37
N SER A 310 9.50 18.69 30.95
CA SER A 310 10.68 18.33 31.74
C SER A 310 11.91 18.98 31.07
N THR A 311 13.12 18.80 31.63
CA THR A 311 14.37 19.29 31.04
C THR A 311 14.60 18.77 29.61
N GLN A 312 14.15 17.54 29.33
CA GLN A 312 14.07 16.93 28.00
C GLN A 312 12.65 16.44 27.74
N GLY A 313 11.67 17.35 27.83
CA GLY A 313 10.23 17.02 27.75
C GLY A 313 9.83 16.12 26.57
N LYS A 314 8.68 15.47 26.69
CA LYS A 314 8.07 14.69 25.62
C LYS A 314 7.14 15.58 24.80
N PRO A 315 7.33 15.74 23.48
CA PRO A 315 6.38 16.47 22.65
C PRO A 315 5.05 15.71 22.56
N ALA A 316 3.96 16.42 22.24
CA ALA A 316 2.72 15.76 21.85
C ALA A 316 2.91 15.05 20.49
N ILE A 317 2.37 13.84 20.36
CA ILE A 317 2.54 12.98 19.17
C ILE A 317 1.17 12.51 18.67
N ALA A 318 0.91 12.67 17.38
CA ALA A 318 -0.26 12.09 16.72
C ALA A 318 0.16 10.88 15.87
N HIS A 319 -0.61 9.80 15.89
CA HIS A 319 -0.25 8.51 15.29
C HIS A 319 -0.50 8.47 13.77
N ARG A 320 -1.65 8.96 13.30
CA ARG A 320 -2.05 9.04 11.87
C ARG A 320 -2.31 7.71 11.14
N ASP A 321 -2.20 6.56 11.80
CA ASP A 321 -2.55 5.25 11.21
C ASP A 321 -3.07 4.27 12.28
N LEU A 322 -3.92 4.78 13.17
CA LEU A 322 -4.61 3.95 14.16
C LEU A 322 -5.60 3.01 13.49
N LYS A 323 -5.46 1.73 13.79
CA LYS A 323 -6.34 0.63 13.37
C LYS A 323 -6.11 -0.57 14.28
N SER A 324 -7.04 -1.51 14.31
CA SER A 324 -6.93 -2.72 15.14
C SER A 324 -5.69 -3.57 14.83
N LYS A 325 -5.14 -3.50 13.60
CA LYS A 325 -3.86 -4.17 13.24
C LYS A 325 -2.61 -3.53 13.85
N ASN A 326 -2.69 -2.24 14.25
CA ASN A 326 -1.57 -1.49 14.84
C ASN A 326 -1.67 -1.38 16.37
N ILE A 327 -2.58 -2.12 16.99
CA ILE A 327 -2.67 -2.28 18.45
C ILE A 327 -2.40 -3.75 18.74
N LEU A 328 -1.50 -4.04 19.68
CA LEU A 328 -1.16 -5.41 20.08
C LEU A 328 -1.81 -5.74 21.42
N VAL A 329 -2.20 -7.00 21.59
CA VAL A 329 -2.76 -7.51 22.85
C VAL A 329 -1.67 -8.22 23.64
N LYS A 330 -1.50 -7.84 24.91
CA LYS A 330 -0.53 -8.42 25.82
C LYS A 330 -1.10 -9.67 26.51
N LYS A 331 -0.22 -10.44 27.14
CA LYS A 331 -0.59 -11.66 27.88
C LYS A 331 -1.56 -11.40 29.04
N ASN A 332 -1.52 -10.21 29.66
CA ASN A 332 -2.40 -9.81 30.76
C ASN A 332 -3.77 -9.24 30.30
N GLY A 333 -4.05 -9.29 28.99
CA GLY A 333 -5.30 -8.80 28.39
C GLY A 333 -5.36 -7.27 28.23
N THR A 334 -4.26 -6.54 28.39
CA THR A 334 -4.18 -5.12 28.06
C THR A 334 -3.57 -4.91 26.67
N CYS A 335 -3.75 -3.72 26.10
CA CYS A 335 -3.24 -3.35 24.79
C CYS A 335 -1.97 -2.50 24.88
N CYS A 336 -1.19 -2.50 23.80
CA CYS A 336 -0.24 -1.43 23.50
C CYS A 336 -0.30 -1.02 22.03
N ILE A 337 -0.04 0.26 21.77
CA ILE A 337 -0.02 0.84 20.42
C ILE A 337 1.34 0.59 19.77
N ALA A 338 1.33 0.21 18.49
CA ALA A 338 2.49 -0.11 17.67
C ALA A 338 2.47 0.66 16.33
N ASP A 339 3.53 0.50 15.53
CA ASP A 339 3.66 1.07 14.17
C ASP A 339 3.57 2.61 14.12
N LEU A 340 4.57 3.25 14.70
CA LEU A 340 4.66 4.72 14.83
C LEU A 340 5.34 5.39 13.62
N GLY A 341 5.55 4.67 12.52
CA GLY A 341 6.32 5.16 11.36
C GLY A 341 5.65 6.30 10.58
N LEU A 342 4.37 6.59 10.84
CA LEU A 342 3.63 7.72 10.25
C LEU A 342 3.35 8.86 11.23
N ALA A 343 3.80 8.72 12.48
CA ALA A 343 3.52 9.67 13.52
C ALA A 343 4.19 11.04 13.23
N VAL A 344 3.61 12.07 13.85
CA VAL A 344 4.09 13.46 13.81
C VAL A 344 4.19 13.99 15.24
N LYS A 345 5.27 14.72 15.53
CA LYS A 345 5.54 15.46 16.76
C LYS A 345 5.12 16.93 16.60
N PHE A 346 4.58 17.47 17.68
CA PHE A 346 4.43 18.91 17.85
C PHE A 346 5.75 19.52 18.35
N ILE A 347 6.21 20.58 17.68
CA ILE A 347 7.39 21.34 18.09
C ILE A 347 6.88 22.59 18.82
N SER A 348 6.86 22.53 20.15
CA SER A 348 6.33 23.59 21.02
C SER A 348 7.00 24.94 20.80
N ASP A 349 8.32 24.94 20.61
CA ASP A 349 9.14 26.15 20.56
C ASP A 349 8.86 27.02 19.32
N THR A 350 8.55 26.38 18.19
CA THR A 350 8.22 27.05 16.92
C THR A 350 6.72 27.03 16.61
N ASN A 351 5.92 26.34 17.42
CA ASN A 351 4.51 26.04 17.16
C ASN A 351 4.30 25.37 15.78
N GLU A 352 5.21 24.47 15.41
CA GLU A 352 5.21 23.75 14.14
C GLU A 352 4.91 22.26 14.32
N VAL A 353 4.66 21.60 13.20
CA VAL A 353 4.48 20.14 13.14
C VAL A 353 5.52 19.58 12.19
N ASP A 354 6.18 18.47 12.57
CA ASP A 354 7.23 17.78 11.80
C ASP A 354 6.68 16.94 10.61
N ILE A 355 5.87 17.58 9.78
CA ILE A 355 5.06 16.91 8.75
C ILE A 355 5.95 16.36 7.62
N PRO A 356 5.88 15.06 7.30
CA PRO A 356 6.50 14.52 6.09
C PRO A 356 5.85 15.07 4.81
N PRO A 357 6.56 15.09 3.67
CA PRO A 357 6.06 15.66 2.41
C PRO A 357 4.71 15.06 1.94
N ASN A 358 4.47 13.78 2.24
CA ASN A 358 3.22 13.11 1.92
C ASN A 358 2.24 13.18 3.09
N THR A 359 1.10 13.82 2.84
CA THR A 359 0.12 14.19 3.88
C THR A 359 -1.05 13.23 3.95
N ARG A 360 -1.45 12.65 2.81
CA ARG A 360 -2.52 11.65 2.71
C ARG A 360 -1.94 10.25 2.92
N VAL A 361 -1.64 9.93 4.17
CA VAL A 361 -1.06 8.65 4.61
C VAL A 361 -1.97 7.95 5.60
N GLY A 362 -1.71 6.66 5.82
CA GLY A 362 -2.50 5.82 6.71
C GLY A 362 -3.49 4.93 5.94
N THR A 363 -4.31 4.20 6.69
CA THR A 363 -5.21 3.19 6.15
C THR A 363 -6.56 3.81 5.79
N LYS A 364 -6.91 3.82 4.50
CA LYS A 364 -8.08 4.55 3.95
C LYS A 364 -9.38 4.29 4.71
N ARG A 365 -9.64 3.04 5.09
CA ARG A 365 -10.83 2.62 5.85
C ARG A 365 -11.02 3.35 7.20
N TYR A 366 -9.93 3.78 7.83
CA TYR A 366 -9.94 4.43 9.14
C TYR A 366 -9.81 5.95 9.04
N MET A 367 -9.64 6.51 7.84
CA MET A 367 -9.43 7.94 7.67
C MET A 367 -10.69 8.75 8.03
N PRO A 368 -10.54 9.83 8.81
CA PRO A 368 -11.64 10.74 9.10
C PRO A 368 -12.03 11.57 7.86
N PRO A 369 -13.23 12.18 7.85
CA PRO A 369 -13.73 12.93 6.69
C PRO A 369 -12.76 14.01 6.20
N GLU A 370 -12.16 14.78 7.10
CA GLU A 370 -11.24 15.87 6.75
C GLU A 370 -9.91 15.41 6.14
N VAL A 371 -9.53 14.14 6.32
CA VAL A 371 -8.37 13.53 5.64
C VAL A 371 -8.79 12.96 4.29
N LEU A 372 -10.01 12.44 4.17
CA LEU A 372 -10.55 11.88 2.93
C LEU A 372 -10.85 12.95 1.88
N ASP A 373 -11.37 14.11 2.30
CA ASP A 373 -11.68 15.24 1.42
C ASP A 373 -10.58 16.32 1.37
N GLU A 374 -9.47 16.08 2.07
CA GLU A 374 -8.28 16.92 2.10
C GLU A 374 -8.50 18.31 2.74
N SER A 375 -9.56 18.50 3.53
CA SER A 375 -9.85 19.72 4.28
C SER A 375 -9.12 19.87 5.64
N LEU A 376 -8.35 18.85 6.06
CA LEU A 376 -7.58 18.87 7.30
C LEU A 376 -6.66 20.10 7.38
N ASN A 377 -6.78 20.89 8.45
CA ASN A 377 -5.87 22.01 8.71
C ASN A 377 -4.50 21.48 9.19
N ARG A 378 -3.52 21.50 8.29
CA ARG A 378 -2.18 20.93 8.50
C ARG A 378 -1.28 21.76 9.40
N THR A 379 -1.53 23.07 9.51
CA THR A 379 -0.71 23.95 10.37
C THR A 379 -1.09 23.80 11.84
N HIS A 380 -2.23 23.18 12.14
CA HIS A 380 -2.70 23.00 13.49
C HIS A 380 -2.55 21.54 13.92
N PHE A 381 -1.63 21.30 14.88
CA PHE A 381 -1.35 19.96 15.39
C PHE A 381 -2.60 19.22 15.92
N GLN A 382 -3.53 19.96 16.55
CA GLN A 382 -4.78 19.41 17.07
C GLN A 382 -5.63 18.72 16.00
N SER A 383 -5.51 19.11 14.72
CA SER A 383 -6.20 18.41 13.63
C SER A 383 -5.79 16.93 13.54
N TYR A 384 -4.50 16.62 13.75
CA TYR A 384 -4.01 15.24 13.74
C TYR A 384 -4.46 14.45 14.99
N ILE A 385 -4.48 15.09 16.15
CA ILE A 385 -5.02 14.52 17.39
C ILE A 385 -6.50 14.14 17.21
N MET A 386 -7.31 15.05 16.65
CA MET A 386 -8.74 14.79 16.41
C MET A 386 -8.98 13.74 15.33
N ALA A 387 -8.08 13.61 14.35
CA ALA A 387 -8.10 12.55 13.35
C ALA A 387 -7.86 11.15 13.97
N ASP A 388 -6.92 11.05 14.92
CA ASP A 388 -6.69 9.82 15.68
C ASP A 388 -7.94 9.41 16.47
N MET A 389 -8.65 10.38 17.07
CA MET A 389 -9.85 10.09 17.87
C MET A 389 -11.00 9.53 17.05
N TYR A 390 -11.17 9.99 15.80
CA TYR A 390 -12.11 9.37 14.86
C TYR A 390 -11.75 7.90 14.60
N SER A 391 -10.48 7.64 14.29
CA SER A 391 -9.96 6.30 14.01
C SER A 391 -10.14 5.39 15.22
N PHE A 392 -9.90 5.90 16.43
CA PHE A 392 -10.10 5.20 17.69
C PHE A 392 -11.59 4.87 17.94
N GLY A 393 -12.52 5.74 17.57
CA GLY A 393 -13.96 5.46 17.63
C GLY A 393 -14.36 4.23 16.81
N LEU A 394 -13.74 4.04 15.65
CA LEU A 394 -13.95 2.83 14.82
C LEU A 394 -13.38 1.57 15.49
N ILE A 395 -12.25 1.67 16.18
CA ILE A 395 -11.65 0.55 16.92
C ILE A 395 -12.51 0.15 18.11
N LEU A 396 -13.11 1.12 18.83
CA LEU A 396 -14.07 0.84 19.90
C LEU A 396 -15.27 0.04 19.39
N TRP A 397 -15.75 0.32 18.17
CA TRP A 397 -16.80 -0.46 17.52
C TRP A 397 -16.38 -1.90 17.25
N GLU A 398 -15.17 -2.12 16.74
CA GLU A 398 -14.63 -3.47 16.53
C GLU A 398 -14.57 -4.27 17.85
N ILE A 399 -14.12 -3.63 18.94
CA ILE A 399 -14.04 -4.23 20.27
C ILE A 399 -15.44 -4.60 20.79
N ALA A 400 -16.39 -3.66 20.75
CA ALA A 400 -17.72 -3.84 21.33
C ALA A 400 -18.57 -4.92 20.63
N ARG A 401 -18.41 -5.10 19.32
CA ARG A 401 -19.07 -6.19 18.57
C ARG A 401 -18.76 -7.57 19.11
N ARG A 402 -17.55 -7.73 19.66
CA ARG A 402 -17.09 -9.01 20.22
C ARG A 402 -17.49 -9.20 21.67
N CYS A 403 -18.14 -8.22 22.30
CA CYS A 403 -18.67 -8.34 23.64
C CYS A 403 -19.99 -9.13 23.64
N VAL A 404 -19.98 -10.27 24.34
CA VAL A 404 -21.17 -11.09 24.59
C VAL A 404 -22.08 -10.33 25.54
N SER A 405 -23.37 -10.21 25.19
CA SER A 405 -24.40 -9.73 26.11
C SER A 405 -25.67 -10.54 25.88
N GLY A 406 -26.28 -11.04 26.97
CA GLY A 406 -27.43 -11.95 26.89
C GLY A 406 -27.15 -13.25 26.13
N GLY A 407 -25.89 -13.73 26.11
CA GLY A 407 -25.48 -14.91 25.36
C GLY A 407 -25.33 -14.70 23.83
N ILE A 408 -25.49 -13.47 23.34
CA ILE A 408 -25.44 -13.13 21.91
C ILE A 408 -24.19 -12.28 21.63
N VAL A 409 -23.55 -12.51 20.48
CA VAL A 409 -22.36 -11.78 20.00
C VAL A 409 -22.34 -11.75 18.47
N GLU A 410 -21.84 -10.66 17.87
CA GLU A 410 -21.66 -10.58 16.42
C GLU A 410 -20.31 -11.12 16.00
N GLU A 411 -20.23 -11.70 14.80
CA GLU A 411 -18.96 -12.01 14.14
C GLU A 411 -18.06 -10.77 14.01
N TYR A 412 -16.75 -11.03 14.06
CA TYR A 412 -15.76 -9.99 13.82
C TYR A 412 -15.92 -9.42 12.41
N GLN A 413 -15.91 -8.09 12.32
CA GLN A 413 -15.94 -7.36 11.08
C GLN A 413 -15.08 -6.10 11.19
N LEU A 414 -14.49 -5.68 10.08
CA LEU A 414 -13.86 -4.37 9.96
C LEU A 414 -14.93 -3.27 9.91
N PRO A 415 -14.62 -2.03 10.34
CA PRO A 415 -15.57 -0.92 10.21
C PRO A 415 -15.91 -0.70 8.73
N TYR A 416 -17.18 -0.42 8.43
CA TYR A 416 -17.70 -0.26 7.07
C TYR A 416 -17.64 -1.53 6.20
N HIS A 417 -17.54 -2.73 6.77
CA HIS A 417 -17.49 -3.99 6.00
C HIS A 417 -18.70 -4.20 5.08
N ASP A 418 -19.84 -3.62 5.44
CA ASP A 418 -21.14 -3.70 4.77
C ASP A 418 -21.35 -2.59 3.73
N LEU A 419 -20.46 -1.60 3.69
CA LEU A 419 -20.60 -0.39 2.87
C LEU A 419 -19.50 -0.22 1.82
N VAL A 420 -18.33 -0.85 2.01
CA VAL A 420 -17.19 -0.72 1.07
C VAL A 420 -16.44 -2.06 0.87
N PRO A 421 -15.73 -2.24 -0.27
CA PRO A 421 -14.90 -3.43 -0.53
C PRO A 421 -13.79 -3.62 0.51
N SER A 422 -13.15 -4.80 0.54
CA SER A 422 -12.13 -5.15 1.56
C SER A 422 -10.93 -4.18 1.59
N ASP A 423 -10.40 -3.80 0.43
CA ASP A 423 -9.39 -2.74 0.26
C ASP A 423 -10.02 -1.54 -0.47
N PRO A 424 -10.69 -0.64 0.26
CA PRO A 424 -11.45 0.44 -0.37
C PRO A 424 -10.51 1.47 -1.01
N SER A 425 -10.99 2.08 -2.08
CA SER A 425 -10.37 3.26 -2.69
C SER A 425 -10.60 4.50 -1.83
N TYR A 426 -9.98 5.62 -2.23
CA TYR A 426 -10.25 6.90 -1.59
C TYR A 426 -11.66 7.38 -1.91
N GLU A 427 -12.12 7.14 -3.13
CA GLU A 427 -13.44 7.50 -3.64
C GLU A 427 -14.54 6.76 -2.88
N ASP A 428 -14.38 5.45 -2.65
CA ASP A 428 -15.34 4.64 -1.89
C ASP A 428 -15.55 5.21 -0.49
N MET A 429 -14.43 5.47 0.22
CA MET A 429 -14.48 5.99 1.59
C MET A 429 -15.03 7.41 1.62
N ARG A 430 -14.66 8.27 0.67
CA ARG A 430 -15.17 9.65 0.58
C ARG A 430 -16.68 9.67 0.32
N GLU A 431 -17.19 8.79 -0.54
CA GLU A 431 -18.63 8.68 -0.79
C GLU A 431 -19.39 8.32 0.49
N ILE A 432 -18.94 7.28 1.21
CA ILE A 432 -19.63 6.80 2.41
C ILE A 432 -19.48 7.78 3.59
N VAL A 433 -18.28 8.25 3.87
CA VAL A 433 -17.94 8.99 5.10
C VAL A 433 -18.16 10.49 4.98
N CYS A 434 -17.86 11.09 3.82
CA CYS A 434 -17.96 12.54 3.61
C CYS A 434 -19.31 12.92 3.00
N MET A 435 -19.74 12.24 1.93
CA MET A 435 -20.96 12.59 1.19
C MET A 435 -22.22 12.06 1.87
N LYS A 436 -22.30 10.74 2.09
CA LYS A 436 -23.45 10.11 2.75
C LYS A 436 -23.41 10.23 4.28
N LYS A 437 -22.26 10.60 4.84
CA LYS A 437 -22.02 10.78 6.29
C LYS A 437 -22.40 9.55 7.13
N LEU A 438 -22.26 8.36 6.56
CA LEU A 438 -22.56 7.10 7.24
C LEU A 438 -21.46 6.73 8.24
N ARG A 439 -21.84 5.91 9.22
CA ARG A 439 -20.97 5.35 10.27
C ARG A 439 -21.32 3.87 10.47
N PRO A 440 -20.43 3.05 11.06
CA PRO A 440 -20.76 1.67 11.36
C PRO A 440 -22.02 1.57 12.23
N SER A 441 -22.95 0.69 11.86
CA SER A 441 -24.23 0.54 12.56
C SER A 441 -24.07 -0.13 13.91
N PHE A 442 -24.92 0.23 14.88
CA PHE A 442 -25.01 -0.45 16.16
C PHE A 442 -26.06 -1.58 16.10
N PRO A 443 -25.70 -2.81 16.51
CA PRO A 443 -26.69 -3.86 16.73
C PRO A 443 -27.76 -3.45 17.75
N ASN A 444 -29.03 -3.75 17.46
CA ASN A 444 -30.16 -3.35 18.34
C ASN A 444 -29.98 -3.82 19.79
N ARG A 445 -29.36 -5.00 20.00
CA ARG A 445 -29.11 -5.56 21.34
C ARG A 445 -28.27 -4.64 22.25
N TRP A 446 -27.43 -3.78 21.68
CA TRP A 446 -26.61 -2.86 22.47
C TRP A 446 -27.46 -1.87 23.27
N SER A 447 -28.69 -1.58 22.82
CA SER A 447 -29.61 -0.71 23.55
C SER A 447 -30.12 -1.32 24.86
N SER A 448 -30.11 -2.65 24.97
CA SER A 448 -30.58 -3.41 26.14
C SER A 448 -29.49 -3.65 27.19
N ASP A 449 -28.23 -3.31 26.88
CA ASP A 449 -27.08 -3.48 27.77
C ASP A 449 -26.46 -2.12 28.09
N GLU A 450 -26.40 -1.77 29.37
CA GLU A 450 -25.94 -0.44 29.79
C GLU A 450 -24.50 -0.14 29.36
N CYS A 451 -23.61 -1.13 29.45
CA CYS A 451 -22.20 -0.97 29.12
C CYS A 451 -22.03 -0.73 27.61
N LEU A 452 -22.71 -1.52 26.78
CA LEU A 452 -22.69 -1.38 25.33
C LEU A 452 -23.38 -0.09 24.86
N ARG A 453 -24.45 0.32 25.52
CA ARG A 453 -25.14 1.60 25.26
C ARG A 453 -24.20 2.79 25.51
N GLN A 454 -23.48 2.77 26.63
CA GLN A 454 -22.48 3.79 26.95
C GLN A 454 -21.29 3.75 25.97
N MET A 455 -20.85 2.56 25.55
CA MET A 455 -19.81 2.43 24.53
C MET A 455 -20.27 3.00 23.17
N GLY A 456 -21.51 2.76 22.76
CA GLY A 456 -22.09 3.33 21.53
C GLY A 456 -22.16 4.86 21.55
N LYS A 457 -22.47 5.45 22.71
CA LYS A 457 -22.38 6.91 22.92
C LYS A 457 -20.95 7.41 22.74
N LEU A 458 -19.98 6.74 23.37
CA LEU A 458 -18.56 7.08 23.29
C LEU A 458 -18.04 7.05 21.85
N MET A 459 -18.42 6.01 21.07
CA MET A 459 -18.09 5.93 19.64
C MET A 459 -18.67 7.11 18.85
N THR A 460 -19.93 7.45 19.10
CA THR A 460 -20.64 8.53 18.41
C THR A 460 -19.96 9.87 18.60
N GLU A 461 -19.50 10.15 19.81
CA GLU A 461 -18.77 11.38 20.14
C GLU A 461 -17.32 11.33 19.61
N CYS A 462 -16.68 10.17 19.50
CA CYS A 462 -15.34 10.03 18.89
C CYS A 462 -15.33 10.24 17.38
N TRP A 463 -16.33 9.73 16.64
CA TRP A 463 -16.36 9.79 15.17
C TRP A 463 -17.25 10.90 14.59
N ALA A 464 -17.56 11.92 15.40
CA ALA A 464 -18.30 13.10 14.98
C ALA A 464 -17.67 13.71 13.71
N HIS A 465 -18.52 14.20 12.80
CA HIS A 465 -18.06 14.71 11.51
C HIS A 465 -17.13 15.92 11.70
N ASN A 466 -17.53 16.89 12.54
CA ASN A 466 -16.68 18.02 12.92
C ASN A 466 -15.56 17.55 13.88
N PRO A 467 -14.27 17.72 13.54
CA PRO A 467 -13.16 17.37 14.42
C PRO A 467 -13.26 18.00 15.82
N ALA A 468 -13.64 19.27 15.90
CA ALA A 468 -13.70 20.01 17.17
C ALA A 468 -14.77 19.49 18.15
N SER A 469 -15.72 18.69 17.65
CA SER A 469 -16.74 18.05 18.49
C SER A 469 -16.30 16.69 19.04
N ARG A 470 -15.12 16.19 18.64
CA ARG A 470 -14.65 14.86 19.05
C ARG A 470 -14.10 14.89 20.47
N LEU A 471 -14.33 13.80 21.20
CA LEU A 471 -13.72 13.64 22.52
C LEU A 471 -12.21 13.56 22.44
N THR A 472 -11.52 14.05 23.45
CA THR A 472 -10.07 13.83 23.62
C THR A 472 -9.80 12.45 24.21
N ALA A 473 -8.61 11.89 23.95
CA ALA A 473 -8.19 10.61 24.53
C ALA A 473 -8.29 10.61 26.07
N LEU A 474 -7.95 11.73 26.73
CA LEU A 474 -8.07 11.87 28.18
C LEU A 474 -9.54 11.77 28.65
N ARG A 475 -10.48 12.38 27.91
CA ARG A 475 -11.91 12.32 28.25
C ARG A 475 -12.44 10.89 28.08
N VAL A 476 -12.07 10.22 27.01
CA VAL A 476 -12.42 8.82 26.75
C VAL A 476 -11.84 7.90 27.84
N LYS A 477 -10.56 8.08 28.21
CA LYS A 477 -9.90 7.36 29.32
C LYS A 477 -10.67 7.50 30.63
N LYS A 478 -11.01 8.73 31.03
CA LYS A 478 -11.79 9.00 32.26
C LYS A 478 -13.18 8.36 32.22
N THR A 479 -13.81 8.36 31.05
CA THR A 479 -15.15 7.76 30.89
C THR A 479 -15.08 6.23 31.04
N LEU A 480 -14.12 5.57 30.39
CA LEU A 480 -13.91 4.13 30.50
C LEU A 480 -13.49 3.69 31.91
N ALA A 481 -12.70 4.51 32.62
CA ALA A 481 -12.40 4.27 34.03
C ALA A 481 -13.67 4.24 34.88
N LYS A 482 -14.53 5.26 34.74
CA LYS A 482 -15.82 5.33 35.43
C LYS A 482 -16.74 4.16 35.08
N MET A 483 -16.77 3.75 33.81
CA MET A 483 -17.54 2.57 33.37
C MET A 483 -17.06 1.30 34.08
N SER A 484 -15.74 1.14 34.23
CA SER A 484 -15.16 -0.03 34.88
C SER A 484 -15.43 -0.04 36.39
N GLU A 485 -15.31 1.12 37.05
CA GLU A 485 -15.70 1.27 38.46
C GLU A 485 -17.17 0.94 38.69
N SER A 486 -18.07 1.38 37.79
CA SER A 486 -19.51 1.11 37.91
C SER A 486 -19.89 -0.37 37.75
N GLN A 487 -18.96 -1.20 37.28
CA GLN A 487 -19.11 -2.63 37.08
C GLN A 487 -18.25 -3.45 38.05
N ASP A 488 -17.69 -2.80 39.09
CA ASP A 488 -16.77 -3.39 40.07
C ASP A 488 -15.52 -4.06 39.43
N ILE A 489 -15.10 -3.54 38.26
CA ILE A 489 -13.92 -4.02 37.54
C ILE A 489 -12.70 -3.21 37.96
N LYS A 490 -11.70 -3.89 38.53
CA LYS A 490 -10.34 -3.34 38.67
C LYS A 490 -9.62 -3.45 37.31
N LEU A 491 -9.33 -2.30 36.71
CA LEU A 491 -8.65 -2.15 35.41
C LEU A 491 -7.17 -2.49 35.48
#